data_AF-A0A2G4R2R1-F1
#
_entry.id   AF-A0A2G4R2R1-F1
#
_cell.length_a   1.000
_cell.length_b   1.000
_cell.length_c   1.000
_cell.angle_alpha   90.00
_cell.angle_beta   90.00
_cell.angle_gamma   90.00
#
_symmetry.space_group_name_H-M   'P 1'
#
loop_
_entity.id
_entity.type
_entity.pdbx_description
1 polymer ?
#
loop_
_entity_poly.entity_id
_entity_poly.type
_entity_poly.pdbx_seq_one_letter_code
_entity_poly.pdbx_strand_id
1 'polypeptide(L)'
;MQDKIYNFHYFDFPKIRADFILSVGSMCRVAHHLRKNHLRNLTSPLDWMINDSLKVVFELFQSDFRDFFLSCTLVDGQTKPMKVKDNLNDMLSIHYFFAGENLESQAKRINAQTRKRWTLIKDKILFSKNVVFVRSGDFDLKEASEFLQKTAKL
;
A
#
# COMPACT_ATOMS: atom_id res chain seq x y z
N MET A 1 14.68 -30.65 -18.22
CA MET A 1 13.80 -29.51 -17.86
C MET A 1 14.66 -28.26 -18.05
N GLN A 2 14.42 -27.49 -19.11
CA GLN A 2 15.26 -26.34 -19.46
C GLN A 2 15.07 -25.20 -18.46
N ASP A 3 16.15 -24.79 -17.81
CA ASP A 3 16.22 -23.56 -17.03
C ASP A 3 15.99 -22.36 -17.95
N LYS A 4 14.79 -21.76 -17.87
CA LYS A 4 14.56 -20.45 -18.49
C LYS A 4 15.38 -19.42 -17.71
N ILE A 5 16.54 -19.07 -18.24
CA ILE A 5 17.30 -17.90 -17.82
C ILE A 5 16.44 -16.68 -18.17
N TYR A 6 15.85 -16.05 -17.15
CA TYR A 6 15.21 -14.76 -17.32
C TYR A 6 16.31 -13.73 -17.58
N ASN A 7 16.44 -13.30 -18.84
CA ASN A 7 17.30 -12.17 -19.19
C ASN A 7 16.70 -10.90 -18.59
N PHE A 8 17.19 -10.53 -17.41
CA PHE A 8 16.91 -9.21 -16.85
C PHE A 8 17.61 -8.18 -17.72
N HIS A 9 16.83 -7.34 -18.39
CA HIS A 9 17.37 -6.16 -19.05
C HIS A 9 17.91 -5.22 -17.97
N TYR A 10 19.23 -5.06 -17.92
CA TYR A 10 19.86 -4.02 -17.13
C TYR A 10 19.68 -2.71 -17.89
N PHE A 11 18.77 -1.88 -17.39
CA PHE A 11 18.64 -0.50 -17.81
C PHE A 11 19.53 0.35 -16.91
N ASP A 12 20.38 1.17 -17.52
CA ASP A 12 21.20 2.12 -16.77
C ASP A 12 20.34 3.34 -16.44
N PHE A 13 19.64 3.25 -15.30
CA PHE A 13 18.85 4.36 -14.79
C PHE A 13 19.73 5.29 -13.95
N PRO A 14 19.51 6.61 -14.02
CA PRO A 14 20.18 7.53 -13.12
C PRO A 14 19.90 7.15 -11.67
N LYS A 15 20.94 7.15 -10.85
CA LYS A 15 20.80 6.91 -9.42
C LYS A 15 19.97 8.04 -8.81
N ILE A 16 18.90 7.68 -8.11
CA ILE A 16 18.09 8.61 -7.33
C ILE A 16 18.49 8.55 -5.85
N ARG A 17 18.51 9.70 -5.19
CA ARG A 17 18.63 9.76 -3.72
C ARG A 17 17.25 9.59 -3.12
N ALA A 18 17.10 8.66 -2.18
CA ALA A 18 15.88 8.47 -1.42
C ALA A 18 16.22 8.42 0.07
N ASP A 19 15.60 9.30 0.85
CA ASP A 19 15.69 9.28 2.31
C ASP A 19 14.63 8.34 2.91
N PHE A 20 13.51 8.15 2.20
CA PHE A 20 12.44 7.21 2.58
C PHE A 20 11.75 6.62 1.35
N ILE A 21 11.46 5.32 1.40
CA ILE A 21 10.78 4.57 0.33
C ILE A 21 9.51 3.95 0.92
N LEU A 22 8.37 4.17 0.27
CA LEU A 22 7.07 3.70 0.73
C LEU A 22 6.30 3.00 -0.39
N SER A 23 5.75 1.82 -0.11
CA SER A 23 4.71 1.24 -0.96
C SER A 23 3.40 1.99 -0.78
N VAL A 24 2.82 2.45 -1.89
CA VAL A 24 1.48 3.04 -1.93
C VAL A 24 0.43 2.02 -2.39
N GLY A 25 0.70 0.72 -2.21
CA GLY A 25 -0.18 -0.36 -2.62
C GLY A 25 -0.01 -0.76 -4.07
N SER A 26 -1.12 -1.08 -4.73
CA SER A 26 -1.18 -1.69 -6.06
C SER A 26 -0.60 -3.11 -6.05
N MET A 27 -1.34 -4.00 -5.36
CA MET A 27 -1.02 -5.41 -5.10
C MET A 27 0.14 -5.64 -4.11
N CYS A 28 0.14 -6.84 -3.49
CA CYS A 28 1.16 -7.27 -2.53
C CYS A 28 2.58 -7.41 -3.10
N ARG A 29 2.71 -7.33 -4.43
CA ARG A 29 3.98 -7.47 -5.16
C ARG A 29 4.96 -6.36 -4.82
N VAL A 30 4.50 -5.12 -4.66
CA VAL A 30 5.38 -3.99 -4.31
C VAL A 30 6.05 -4.23 -2.97
N ALA A 31 5.25 -4.51 -1.93
CA ALA A 31 5.76 -4.80 -0.59
C ALA A 31 6.71 -5.99 -0.58
N HIS A 32 6.40 -7.05 -1.35
CA HIS A 32 7.26 -8.22 -1.52
C HIS A 32 8.64 -7.84 -2.09
N HIS A 33 8.69 -7.10 -3.20
CA HIS A 33 9.98 -6.74 -3.83
C HIS A 33 10.76 -5.70 -3.03
N LEU A 34 10.10 -4.73 -2.39
CA LEU A 34 10.78 -3.82 -1.48
C LEU A 34 11.42 -4.58 -0.31
N ARG A 35 10.71 -5.58 0.25
CA ARG A 35 11.28 -6.43 1.31
C ARG A 35 12.46 -7.25 0.81
N LYS A 36 12.32 -7.91 -0.35
CA LYS A 36 13.37 -8.77 -0.94
C LYS A 36 14.66 -7.98 -1.23
N ASN A 37 14.55 -6.71 -1.57
CA ASN A 37 15.69 -5.84 -1.88
C ASN A 37 16.13 -4.97 -0.69
N HIS A 38 15.65 -5.23 0.53
CA HIS A 38 15.99 -4.48 1.74
C HIS A 38 15.62 -2.98 1.70
N LEU A 39 14.63 -2.61 0.87
CA LEU A 39 14.12 -1.24 0.70
C LEU A 39 12.84 -0.97 1.50
N ARG A 40 12.26 -1.97 2.17
CA ARG A 40 11.04 -1.81 2.97
C ARG A 40 11.37 -1.40 4.41
N ASN A 41 11.55 -0.11 4.64
CA ASN A 41 11.89 0.43 5.97
C ASN A 41 10.75 0.28 6.99
N LEU A 42 9.50 0.55 6.56
CA LEU A 42 8.30 0.45 7.37
C LEU A 42 7.24 -0.39 6.64
N THR A 43 6.36 -1.03 7.39
CA THR A 43 5.21 -1.75 6.81
C THR A 43 4.10 -0.75 6.51
N SER A 44 3.78 -0.55 5.23
CA SER A 44 2.69 0.34 4.82
C SER A 44 1.33 -0.24 5.21
N PRO A 45 0.33 0.59 5.57
CA PRO A 45 -1.07 0.18 5.60
C PRO A 45 -1.54 -0.50 4.31
N LEU A 46 -0.93 -0.12 3.18
CA LEU A 46 -1.32 -0.55 1.84
C LEU A 46 -0.53 -1.76 1.30
N ASP A 47 0.47 -2.26 2.04
CA ASP A 47 1.39 -3.34 1.58
C ASP A 47 0.65 -4.60 1.09
N TRP A 48 -0.52 -4.89 1.66
CA TRP A 48 -1.27 -6.13 1.46
C TRP A 48 -2.70 -5.87 1.00
N MET A 49 -2.91 -4.69 0.42
CA MET A 49 -4.20 -4.22 -0.05
C MET A 49 -4.23 -4.12 -1.57
N ILE A 50 -5.42 -4.20 -2.16
CA ILE A 50 -5.62 -4.09 -3.60
C ILE A 50 -6.56 -2.91 -3.86
N ASN A 51 -5.98 -1.86 -4.42
CA ASN A 51 -6.63 -0.74 -5.10
C ASN A 51 -5.53 -0.01 -5.89
N ASP A 52 -5.79 0.25 -7.17
CA ASP A 52 -4.82 0.86 -8.08
C ASP A 52 -5.13 2.35 -8.34
N SER A 53 -5.81 3.05 -7.44
CA SER A 53 -6.11 4.48 -7.59
C SER A 53 -5.19 5.35 -6.72
N LEU A 54 -4.36 6.22 -7.32
CA LEU A 54 -3.56 7.17 -6.53
C LEU A 54 -4.43 8.23 -5.85
N LYS A 55 -5.60 8.54 -6.43
CA LYS A 55 -6.61 9.38 -5.79
C LYS A 55 -7.03 8.78 -4.44
N VAL A 56 -7.39 7.50 -4.40
CA VAL A 56 -7.78 6.81 -3.15
C VAL A 56 -6.64 6.82 -2.14
N VAL A 57 -5.41 6.54 -2.57
CA VAL A 57 -4.23 6.61 -1.70
C VAL A 57 -4.10 7.99 -1.06
N PHE A 58 -4.25 9.06 -1.84
CA PHE A 58 -4.13 10.42 -1.33
C PHE A 58 -5.26 10.76 -0.34
N GLU A 59 -6.50 10.36 -0.61
CA GLU A 59 -7.64 10.55 0.30
C GLU A 59 -7.43 9.81 1.63
N LEU A 60 -6.82 8.63 1.60
CA LEU A 60 -6.43 7.90 2.82
C LEU A 60 -5.33 8.62 3.61
N PHE A 61 -4.36 9.23 2.91
CA PHE A 61 -3.31 10.02 3.55
C PHE A 61 -3.91 11.28 4.23
N GLN A 62 -4.82 11.98 3.55
CA GLN A 62 -5.48 13.17 4.10
C GLN A 62 -6.38 12.86 5.30
N SER A 63 -7.07 11.72 5.26
CA SER A 63 -7.96 11.30 6.35
C SER A 63 -7.23 10.61 7.51
N ASP A 64 -5.90 10.50 7.46
CA ASP A 64 -5.06 9.77 8.41
C ASP A 64 -5.55 8.32 8.66
N PHE A 65 -6.13 7.71 7.62
CA PHE A 65 -6.78 6.39 7.68
C PHE A 65 -7.82 6.26 8.81
N ARG A 66 -8.43 7.37 9.26
CA ARG A 66 -9.33 7.41 10.43
C ARG A 66 -10.41 6.33 10.36
N ASP A 67 -11.07 6.23 9.21
CA ASP A 67 -12.25 5.38 9.02
C ASP A 67 -11.94 4.08 8.25
N PHE A 68 -10.66 3.81 7.98
CA PHE A 68 -10.20 2.70 7.13
C PHE A 68 -10.67 1.33 7.67
N PHE A 69 -11.39 0.58 6.84
CA PHE A 69 -12.04 -0.71 7.12
C PHE A 69 -13.10 -0.73 8.23
N LEU A 70 -13.44 0.41 8.87
CA LEU A 70 -14.49 0.42 9.90
C LEU A 70 -15.88 0.13 9.33
N SER A 71 -16.09 0.43 8.05
CA SER A 71 -17.23 -0.04 7.25
C SER A 71 -16.71 -0.95 6.14
N CYS A 72 -16.93 -2.25 6.26
CA CYS A 72 -16.45 -3.21 5.28
C CYS A 72 -17.43 -4.36 5.05
N THR A 73 -17.30 -4.99 3.89
CA THR A 73 -18.16 -6.10 3.43
C THR A 73 -17.31 -7.31 3.08
N LEU A 74 -17.74 -8.50 3.49
CA LEU A 74 -17.16 -9.77 3.07
C LEU A 74 -17.44 -9.98 1.58
N VAL A 75 -16.39 -10.09 0.76
CA VAL A 75 -16.50 -10.38 -0.68
C VAL A 75 -16.43 -11.89 -0.93
N ASP A 76 -15.51 -12.57 -0.24
CA ASP A 76 -15.29 -14.01 -0.39
C ASP A 76 -14.76 -14.59 0.93
N GLY A 77 -15.59 -15.41 1.58
CA GLY A 77 -15.24 -16.13 2.81
C GLY A 77 -14.69 -17.54 2.60
N GLN A 78 -14.61 -18.02 1.35
CA GLN A 78 -14.10 -19.36 1.04
C GLN A 78 -12.56 -19.36 0.99
N THR A 79 -11.98 -18.22 0.61
CA THR A 79 -10.54 -18.01 0.64
C THR A 79 -10.01 -17.90 2.06
N LYS A 80 -8.77 -18.36 2.27
CA LYS A 80 -8.04 -18.24 3.54
C LYS A 80 -6.68 -17.59 3.25
N PRO A 81 -6.46 -16.32 3.63
CA PRO A 81 -7.38 -15.40 4.32
C PRO A 81 -8.61 -14.99 3.47
N MET A 82 -9.68 -14.54 4.11
CA MET A 82 -10.90 -14.06 3.47
C MET A 82 -10.66 -12.74 2.73
N LYS A 83 -11.42 -12.50 1.66
CA LYS A 83 -11.43 -11.22 0.96
C LYS A 83 -12.50 -10.31 1.52
N VAL A 84 -12.10 -9.13 1.97
CA VAL A 84 -12.98 -8.12 2.56
C VAL A 84 -12.71 -6.78 1.89
N LYS A 85 -13.76 -6.06 1.52
CA LYS A 85 -13.69 -4.75 0.86
C LYS A 85 -14.11 -3.64 1.82
N ASP A 86 -13.33 -2.57 1.88
CA ASP A 86 -13.72 -1.32 2.52
C ASP A 86 -14.80 -0.63 1.68
N ASN A 87 -15.92 -0.28 2.29
CA ASN A 87 -17.07 0.30 1.60
C ASN A 87 -16.88 1.78 1.22
N LEU A 88 -15.90 2.48 1.81
CA LEU A 88 -15.70 3.91 1.59
C LEU A 88 -14.76 4.21 0.42
N ASN A 89 -13.85 3.30 0.12
CA ASN A 89 -12.75 3.55 -0.83
C ASN A 89 -12.46 2.34 -1.75
N ASP A 90 -13.30 1.30 -1.68
CA ASP A 90 -13.18 0.06 -2.45
C ASP A 90 -11.86 -0.71 -2.27
N MET A 91 -11.07 -0.40 -1.24
CA MET A 91 -9.84 -1.12 -0.94
C MET A 91 -10.16 -2.58 -0.56
N LEU A 92 -9.51 -3.53 -1.24
CA LEU A 92 -9.67 -4.95 -0.94
C LEU A 92 -8.51 -5.46 -0.09
N SER A 93 -8.83 -6.04 1.07
CA SER A 93 -7.90 -6.82 1.88
C SER A 93 -7.99 -8.29 1.50
N ILE A 94 -6.83 -8.93 1.29
CA ILE A 94 -6.72 -10.36 0.99
C ILE A 94 -5.87 -11.14 2.01
N HIS A 95 -5.36 -10.46 3.05
CA HIS A 95 -4.40 -11.05 4.01
C HIS A 95 -4.79 -10.92 5.49
N TYR A 96 -5.76 -10.07 5.84
CA TYR A 96 -5.98 -9.68 7.23
C TYR A 96 -7.23 -10.25 7.89
N PHE A 97 -8.17 -10.79 7.13
CA PHE A 97 -9.44 -11.28 7.66
C PHE A 97 -9.49 -12.81 7.60
N PHE A 98 -9.91 -13.44 8.69
CA PHE A 98 -9.95 -14.89 8.84
C PHE A 98 -11.33 -15.37 9.27
N ALA A 99 -11.71 -16.56 8.81
CA ALA A 99 -12.93 -17.21 9.28
C ALA A 99 -12.83 -17.56 10.77
N GLY A 100 -13.96 -17.59 11.47
CA GLY A 100 -14.03 -17.94 12.89
C GLY A 100 -13.89 -16.75 13.85
N GLU A 101 -13.67 -15.55 13.35
CA GLU A 101 -13.72 -14.31 14.14
C GLU A 101 -14.70 -13.31 13.51
N ASN A 102 -15.45 -12.59 14.35
CA ASN A 102 -16.41 -11.58 13.90
C ASN A 102 -15.72 -10.47 13.06
N LEU A 103 -16.35 -10.10 11.94
CA LEU A 103 -15.80 -9.14 10.98
C LEU A 103 -15.53 -7.77 11.59
N GLU A 104 -16.44 -7.25 12.43
CA GLU A 104 -16.32 -5.94 13.06
C GLU A 104 -15.13 -5.88 14.04
N SER A 105 -14.90 -6.96 14.79
CA SER A 105 -13.77 -7.06 15.71
C SER A 105 -12.43 -7.06 14.97
N GLN A 106 -12.34 -7.83 13.87
CA GLN A 106 -11.18 -7.84 13.00
C GLN A 106 -10.95 -6.46 12.35
N ALA A 107 -12.01 -5.83 11.85
CA ALA A 107 -11.98 -4.50 11.24
C ALA A 107 -11.43 -3.44 12.21
N LYS A 108 -11.93 -3.41 13.46
CA LYS A 108 -11.43 -2.50 14.51
C LYS A 108 -9.93 -2.72 14.77
N ARG A 109 -9.48 -3.98 14.85
CA ARG A 109 -8.06 -4.30 15.06
C ARG A 109 -7.19 -3.87 13.88
N ILE A 110 -7.65 -4.11 12.65
CA ILE A 110 -6.95 -3.71 11.42
C ILE A 110 -6.86 -2.18 11.34
N ASN A 111 -7.94 -1.46 11.61
CA ASN A 111 -7.94 0.00 11.66
C ASN A 111 -6.92 0.53 12.69
N ALA A 112 -6.93 0.01 13.92
CA ALA A 112 -6.00 0.42 14.96
C ALA A 112 -4.53 0.18 14.56
N GLN A 113 -4.23 -0.98 13.96
CA GLN A 113 -2.89 -1.30 13.47
C GLN A 113 -2.47 -0.38 12.31
N THR A 114 -3.39 -0.13 11.37
CA THR A 114 -3.17 0.78 10.25
C THR A 114 -2.83 2.18 10.72
N ARG A 115 -3.63 2.74 11.63
CA ARG A 115 -3.41 4.10 12.14
C ARG A 115 -2.06 4.22 12.85
N LYS A 116 -1.68 3.23 13.67
CA LYS A 116 -0.35 3.18 14.31
C LYS A 116 0.79 3.18 13.28
N ARG A 117 0.67 2.38 12.21
CA ARG A 117 1.68 2.33 11.13
C ARG A 117 1.73 3.64 10.36
N TRP A 118 0.56 4.21 10.07
CA TRP A 118 0.45 5.47 9.34
C TRP A 118 1.11 6.62 10.07
N THR A 119 0.91 6.78 11.38
CA THR A 119 1.56 7.85 12.16
C THR A 119 3.08 7.84 11.96
N LEU A 120 3.72 6.67 12.10
CA LEU A 120 5.16 6.52 11.91
C LEU A 120 5.60 6.83 10.47
N ILE A 121 4.79 6.45 9.48
CA ILE A 121 5.06 6.70 8.07
C ILE A 121 4.90 8.19 7.73
N LYS A 122 3.83 8.83 8.23
CA LYS A 122 3.56 10.26 8.03
C LYS A 122 4.71 11.10 8.58
N ASP A 123 5.18 10.78 9.80
CA ASP A 123 6.37 11.43 10.36
C ASP A 123 7.59 11.26 9.45
N LYS A 124 7.85 10.04 8.94
CA LYS A 124 8.96 9.81 8.00
C LYS A 124 8.82 10.61 6.71
N ILE A 125 7.62 10.72 6.15
CA ILE A 125 7.37 11.54 4.96
C ILE A 125 7.71 13.00 5.26
N LEU A 126 7.25 13.55 6.38
CA LEU A 126 7.45 14.96 6.74
C LEU A 126 8.91 15.32 7.06
N PHE A 127 9.68 14.39 7.64
CA PHE A 127 11.10 14.63 7.98
C PHE A 127 12.09 14.30 6.85
N SER A 128 11.64 13.62 5.79
CA SER A 128 12.49 13.25 4.65
C SER A 128 12.50 14.34 3.57
N LYS A 129 13.66 14.60 2.97
CA LYS A 129 13.77 15.55 1.85
C LYS A 129 13.39 14.89 0.53
N ASN A 130 13.75 13.62 0.36
CA ASN A 130 13.50 12.84 -0.85
C ASN A 130 12.70 11.59 -0.49
N VAL A 131 11.40 11.61 -0.80
CA VAL A 131 10.49 10.48 -0.59
C VAL A 131 10.19 9.82 -1.93
N VAL A 132 10.30 8.49 -1.99
CA VAL A 132 9.96 7.70 -3.17
C VAL A 132 8.73 6.85 -2.86
N PHE A 133 7.66 7.08 -3.62
CA PHE A 133 6.47 6.23 -3.61
C PHE A 133 6.60 5.16 -4.68
N VAL A 134 6.37 3.90 -4.31
CA VAL A 134 6.46 2.75 -5.21
C VAL A 134 5.08 2.12 -5.38
N ARG A 135 4.71 1.91 -6.64
CA ARG A 135 3.44 1.34 -7.09
C ARG A 135 3.70 0.32 -8.19
N SER A 136 2.84 -0.69 -8.33
CA SER A 136 2.87 -1.66 -9.42
C SER A 136 1.55 -1.64 -10.18
N GLY A 137 1.51 -1.00 -11.35
CA GLY A 137 0.33 -0.98 -12.22
C GLY A 137 0.59 -0.14 -13.45
N ASP A 138 -0.47 0.18 -14.19
CA ASP A 138 -0.36 1.08 -15.32
C ASP A 138 0.16 2.45 -14.87
N PHE A 139 1.06 3.00 -15.68
CA PHE A 139 1.73 4.27 -15.41
C PHE A 139 1.06 5.38 -16.22
N ASP A 140 0.42 6.30 -15.51
CA ASP A 140 -0.03 7.58 -16.04
C ASP A 140 0.81 8.71 -15.44
N LEU A 141 1.57 9.40 -16.29
CA LEU A 141 2.47 10.48 -15.87
C LEU A 141 1.72 11.66 -15.26
N LYS A 142 0.52 11.98 -15.76
CA LYS A 142 -0.31 13.06 -15.25
C LYS A 142 -0.85 12.71 -13.88
N GLU A 143 -1.41 11.51 -13.70
CA GLU A 143 -1.90 11.04 -12.39
C GLU A 143 -0.77 11.02 -11.35
N ALA A 144 0.41 10.50 -11.74
CA ALA A 144 1.58 10.47 -10.88
C ALA A 144 2.05 11.89 -10.49
N SER A 145 2.09 12.83 -11.45
CA SER A 145 2.48 14.22 -11.20
C SER A 145 1.49 14.92 -10.25
N GLU A 146 0.18 14.76 -10.47
CA GLU A 146 -0.85 15.32 -9.60
C GLU A 146 -0.77 14.74 -8.18
N PHE A 147 -0.55 13.43 -8.04
CA PHE A 147 -0.34 12.77 -6.76
C PHE A 147 0.87 13.34 -6.02
N LEU A 148 2.01 13.52 -6.70
CA LEU A 148 3.21 14.09 -6.11
C LEU A 148 3.02 15.55 -5.68
N GLN A 149 2.35 16.37 -6.50
CA GLN A 149 2.03 17.76 -6.13
C GLN A 149 1.11 17.86 -4.92
N LYS A 150 0.15 16.95 -4.80
CA LYS A 150 -0.78 16.89 -3.68
C LYS A 150 -0.10 16.40 -2.39
N THR A 151 0.72 15.35 -2.48
CA THR A 151 1.44 14.78 -1.34
C THR A 151 2.54 15.68 -0.80
N ALA A 152 3.12 16.56 -1.63
CA ALA A 152 4.05 17.60 -1.17
C ALA A 152 3.41 18.64 -0.21
N LYS A 153 2.08 18.64 -0.07
CA LYS A 153 1.31 19.54 0.81
C LYS A 153 0.76 18.84 2.06
N LEU A 154 1.15 17.58 2.31
CA LEU A 154 0.73 16.81 3.48
C LEU A 154 1.22 17.39 4.80
#